data_AF-A0A920HSN2-F1
#
_entry.id   AF-A0A920HSN2-F1
#
_cell.length_a   1.000
_cell.length_b   1.000
_cell.length_c   1.000
_cell.angle_alpha   90.00
_cell.angle_beta   90.00
_cell.angle_gamma   90.00
#
_symmetry.space_group_name_H-M   'P 1'
#
loop_
_entity.id
_entity.type
_entity.pdbx_description
1 polymer ?
#
loop_
_entity_poly.entity_id
_entity_poly.type
_entity_poly.pdbx_seq_one_letter_code
_entity_poly.pdbx_strand_id
1 'polypeptide(L)'
;MINSIYTNFLGAAPNWYKNTIISFLIANPIILIVLKLMGLPAGFILGWIILIQFIFTLAMALKCYPLQPGGLIAIESVIMGLTDTKQIYYEVDANLKVILLLVFMVAGIYFMKDFLLFIFTKLLISIKNKRTLSLLFVFSAAFLSAFLDALTVMAVLIAVAVGFYHVYKNVAEKEVGFSEDSADFTIFKGFLRNLLMHGAVGTALGGVSTTVGEPQNLLIASVADWSFVEFFQDVSLFFFQYLFVAINLLFTRKLSLFSRYSIARPIRQFPLILKKEP
;
A
#
# COMPACT_ATOMS: atom_id res chain seq x y z
N MET A 1 19.87 22.84 -33.53
CA MET A 1 18.60 22.10 -33.67
C MET A 1 18.60 20.79 -32.89
N ILE A 2 19.54 19.86 -33.15
CA ILE A 2 19.64 18.57 -32.42
C ILE A 2 19.79 18.75 -30.91
N ASN A 3 20.65 19.69 -30.48
CA ASN A 3 20.83 19.96 -29.05
C ASN A 3 19.54 20.49 -28.38
N SER A 4 18.75 21.30 -29.09
CA SER A 4 17.45 21.82 -28.62
C SER A 4 16.37 20.74 -28.53
N ILE A 5 16.38 19.77 -29.46
CA ILE A 5 15.49 18.60 -29.41
C ILE A 5 15.87 17.70 -28.22
N TYR A 6 17.17 17.49 -27.99
CA TYR A 6 17.67 16.70 -26.85
C TYR A 6 17.33 17.32 -25.49
N THR A 7 17.45 18.65 -25.37
CA THR A 7 17.06 19.35 -24.13
C THR A 7 15.56 19.24 -23.85
N ASN A 8 14.72 19.24 -24.90
CA ASN A 8 13.27 19.08 -24.77
C ASN A 8 12.82 17.62 -24.59
N PHE A 9 13.60 16.66 -25.08
CA PHE A 9 13.32 15.23 -24.92
C PHE A 9 13.32 14.84 -23.44
N LEU A 10 12.19 14.35 -22.93
CA LEU A 10 11.99 13.95 -21.52
C LEU A 10 12.23 15.06 -20.48
N GLY A 11 12.20 16.34 -20.90
CA GLY A 11 12.27 17.50 -20.01
C GLY A 11 13.47 17.48 -19.06
N ALA A 12 13.21 17.60 -17.75
CA ALA A 12 14.23 17.69 -16.69
C ALA A 12 14.89 16.34 -16.34
N ALA A 13 14.64 15.26 -17.07
CA ALA A 13 15.25 13.97 -16.80
C ALA A 13 16.79 14.03 -16.92
N PRO A 14 17.54 13.27 -16.11
CA PRO A 14 18.99 13.21 -16.22
C PRO A 14 19.46 12.78 -17.61
N ASN A 15 20.56 13.37 -18.08
CA ASN A 15 21.11 13.09 -19.42
C ASN A 15 21.42 11.61 -19.65
N TRP A 16 21.91 10.91 -18.62
CA TRP A 16 22.19 9.47 -18.72
C TRP A 16 20.92 8.67 -19.03
N TYR A 17 19.79 9.03 -18.41
CA TYR A 17 18.51 8.35 -18.61
C TYR A 17 17.96 8.62 -20.01
N LYS A 18 18.04 9.87 -20.47
CA LYS A 18 17.68 10.22 -21.86
C LYS A 18 18.48 9.38 -22.86
N ASN A 19 19.79 9.26 -22.65
CA ASN A 19 20.66 8.47 -23.52
C ASN A 19 20.33 6.98 -23.47
N THR A 20 20.00 6.43 -22.30
CA THR A 20 19.57 5.03 -22.17
C THR A 20 18.28 4.76 -22.95
N ILE A 21 17.28 5.64 -22.86
CA ILE A 21 16.03 5.48 -23.61
C ILE A 21 16.27 5.57 -25.11
N ILE A 22 17.06 6.54 -25.57
CA ILE A 22 17.44 6.65 -26.99
C ILE A 22 18.18 5.37 -27.44
N SER A 23 19.08 4.85 -26.59
CA SER A 23 19.77 3.58 -26.87
C SER A 23 18.82 2.41 -27.00
N PHE A 24 17.77 2.32 -26.18
CA PHE A 24 16.76 1.25 -26.28
C PHE A 24 15.97 1.36 -27.59
N LEU A 25 15.49 2.56 -27.94
CA LEU A 25 14.76 2.81 -29.19
C LEU A 25 15.59 2.54 -30.46
N ILE A 26 16.91 2.65 -30.39
CA ILE A 26 17.78 2.31 -31.52
C ILE A 26 18.11 0.81 -31.51
N ALA A 27 18.29 0.22 -30.32
CA ALA A 27 18.67 -1.19 -30.19
C ALA A 27 17.53 -2.13 -30.60
N ASN A 28 16.28 -1.81 -30.25
CA ASN A 28 15.14 -2.71 -30.46
C ASN A 28 14.93 -3.11 -31.94
N PRO A 29 14.93 -2.19 -32.92
CA PRO A 29 14.77 -2.54 -34.33
C PRO A 29 15.97 -3.33 -34.87
N ILE A 30 17.19 -2.99 -34.41
CA ILE A 30 18.42 -3.70 -34.79
C ILE A 30 18.37 -5.15 -34.28
N ILE A 31 17.99 -5.35 -33.02
CA ILE A 31 17.85 -6.68 -32.40
C ILE A 31 16.79 -7.49 -33.16
N LEU A 32 15.65 -6.88 -33.52
CA LEU A 32 14.61 -7.54 -34.29
C LEU A 32 15.13 -8.06 -35.64
N ILE A 33 15.85 -7.22 -36.39
CA ILE A 33 16.42 -7.59 -37.70
C ILE A 33 17.44 -8.71 -37.55
N VAL A 34 18.36 -8.61 -36.59
CA VAL A 34 19.39 -9.62 -36.33
C VAL A 34 18.75 -10.97 -35.96
N LEU A 35 17.78 -10.97 -35.05
CA LEU A 35 17.09 -12.20 -34.63
C LEU A 35 16.31 -12.86 -35.78
N LYS A 36 15.67 -12.06 -36.65
CA LYS A 36 15.01 -12.56 -37.85
C LYS A 36 16.01 -13.19 -38.83
N LEU A 37 17.17 -12.57 -39.02
CA LEU A 37 18.21 -13.06 -39.92
C LEU A 37 18.84 -14.38 -39.44
N MET A 38 18.90 -14.59 -38.13
CA MET A 38 19.40 -15.82 -37.50
C MET A 38 18.34 -16.94 -37.43
N GLY A 39 17.08 -16.70 -37.81
CA GLY A 39 16.00 -17.69 -37.77
C GLY A 39 15.51 -18.04 -36.37
N LEU A 40 15.81 -17.23 -35.35
CA LEU A 40 15.32 -17.42 -33.98
C LEU A 40 13.87 -16.93 -33.81
N PRO A 41 13.15 -17.31 -32.74
CA PRO A 41 11.85 -16.75 -32.39
C PRO A 41 11.99 -15.28 -31.94
N ALA A 42 12.18 -14.38 -32.92
CA ALA A 42 12.53 -12.98 -32.72
C ALA A 42 11.51 -12.23 -31.84
N GLY A 43 10.22 -12.47 -32.06
CA GLY A 43 9.15 -11.82 -31.28
C GLY A 43 9.17 -12.20 -29.80
N PHE A 44 9.41 -13.47 -29.47
CA PHE A 44 9.45 -13.94 -28.08
C PHE A 44 10.66 -13.36 -27.33
N ILE A 45 11.85 -13.44 -27.92
CA ILE A 45 13.08 -12.94 -27.29
C ILE A 45 13.02 -11.42 -27.13
N LEU A 46 12.60 -10.70 -28.18
CA LEU A 46 12.49 -9.25 -28.14
C LEU A 46 11.40 -8.79 -27.16
N GLY A 47 10.30 -9.54 -27.02
CA GLY A 47 9.27 -9.29 -26.01
C GLY A 47 9.85 -9.27 -24.59
N TRP A 48 10.72 -10.23 -24.25
CA TRP A 48 11.41 -10.24 -22.95
C TRP A 48 12.37 -9.07 -22.77
N ILE A 49 13.12 -8.72 -23.81
CA ILE A 49 14.03 -7.56 -23.79
C ILE A 49 13.23 -6.27 -23.54
N ILE A 50 12.13 -6.08 -24.27
CA ILE A 50 11.25 -4.91 -24.13
C ILE A 50 10.60 -4.88 -22.76
N LEU A 51 10.16 -6.02 -22.22
CA LEU A 51 9.60 -6.11 -20.87
C LEU A 51 10.62 -5.66 -19.81
N ILE A 52 11.88 -6.07 -19.94
CA ILE A 52 12.96 -5.63 -19.03
C ILE A 52 13.19 -4.12 -19.16
N GLN A 53 13.24 -3.59 -20.38
CA GLN A 53 13.38 -2.15 -20.61
C GLN A 53 12.21 -1.38 -20.01
N PHE A 54 10.98 -1.90 -20.15
CA PHE A 54 9.77 -1.30 -19.60
C PHE A 54 9.79 -1.27 -18.07
N ILE A 55 10.15 -2.37 -17.41
CA ILE A 55 10.34 -2.42 -15.95
C ILE A 55 11.40 -1.41 -15.50
N PHE A 56 12.50 -1.29 -16.23
CA PHE A 56 13.51 -0.28 -15.97
C PHE A 56 12.94 1.15 -16.05
N THR A 57 12.10 1.44 -17.07
CA THR A 57 11.43 2.75 -17.17
C THR A 57 10.49 3.03 -16.00
N LEU A 58 9.72 2.03 -15.55
CA LEU A 58 8.84 2.14 -14.38
C LEU A 58 9.62 2.38 -13.08
N ALA A 59 10.72 1.65 -12.87
CA ALA A 59 11.57 1.84 -11.70
C ALA A 59 12.15 3.26 -11.62
N MET A 60 12.52 3.83 -12.77
CA MET A 60 13.06 5.19 -12.87
C MET A 60 11.98 6.28 -12.79
N ALA A 61 10.72 5.96 -13.06
CA ALA A 61 9.59 6.89 -12.92
C ALA A 61 9.46 7.42 -11.49
N LEU A 62 9.82 6.61 -10.48
CA LEU A 62 9.84 7.00 -9.06
C LEU A 62 10.82 8.14 -8.74
N LYS A 63 11.85 8.34 -9.56
CA LYS A 63 12.87 9.40 -9.36
C LYS A 63 12.73 10.56 -10.34
N CYS A 64 12.32 10.28 -11.57
CA CYS A 64 12.45 11.25 -12.66
C CYS A 64 11.12 11.84 -13.13
N TYR A 65 9.96 11.23 -12.82
CA TYR A 65 8.61 11.65 -13.24
C TYR A 65 8.18 11.54 -14.72
N PRO A 66 8.95 11.09 -15.75
CA PRO A 66 8.33 10.81 -17.03
C PRO A 66 7.99 9.32 -17.13
N LEU A 67 6.69 8.98 -17.10
CA LEU A 67 6.18 7.67 -17.54
C LEU A 67 6.19 7.55 -19.07
N GLN A 68 6.33 8.67 -19.77
CA GLN A 68 6.38 8.81 -21.23
C GLN A 68 7.37 7.88 -21.96
N PRO A 69 8.59 7.58 -21.44
CA PRO A 69 9.54 6.67 -22.08
C PRO A 69 9.01 5.25 -22.24
N GLY A 70 8.29 4.73 -21.24
CA GLY A 70 7.65 3.42 -21.34
C GLY A 70 6.61 3.39 -22.47
N GLY A 71 5.86 4.48 -22.62
CA GLY A 71 4.93 4.67 -23.75
C GLY A 71 5.62 4.72 -25.12
N LEU A 72 6.80 5.35 -25.22
CA LEU A 72 7.58 5.36 -26.46
C LEU A 72 8.02 3.94 -26.87
N ILE A 73 8.50 3.13 -25.93
CA ILE A 73 8.88 1.73 -26.16
C ILE A 73 7.65 0.88 -26.54
N ALA A 74 6.49 1.15 -25.93
CA ALA A 74 5.23 0.48 -26.29
C ALA A 74 4.79 0.81 -27.73
N ILE A 75 4.85 2.09 -28.13
CA ILE A 75 4.54 2.52 -29.51
C ILE A 75 5.52 1.88 -30.50
N GLU A 76 6.81 1.84 -30.16
CA GLU A 76 7.82 1.17 -30.97
C GLU A 76 7.48 -0.32 -31.18
N SER A 77 7.00 -1.00 -30.15
CA SER A 77 6.59 -2.41 -30.23
C SER A 77 5.44 -2.64 -31.22
N VAL A 78 4.52 -1.68 -31.33
CA VAL A 78 3.44 -1.69 -32.34
C VAL A 78 4.00 -1.48 -33.74
N ILE A 79 4.89 -0.49 -33.90
CA ILE A 79 5.53 -0.19 -35.19
C ILE A 79 6.35 -1.39 -35.69
N MET A 80 7.01 -2.10 -34.78
CA MET A 80 7.77 -3.32 -35.07
C MET A 80 6.89 -4.54 -35.39
N GLY A 81 5.57 -4.45 -35.21
CA GLY A 81 4.62 -5.53 -35.46
C GLY A 81 4.67 -6.66 -34.42
N LEU A 82 5.11 -6.36 -33.18
CA LEU A 82 5.10 -7.34 -32.08
C LEU A 82 3.71 -7.50 -31.45
N THR A 83 2.83 -6.52 -31.63
CA THR A 83 1.44 -6.53 -31.17
C THR A 83 0.57 -5.70 -32.12
N ASP A 84 -0.74 -5.87 -32.03
CA ASP A 84 -1.73 -5.11 -32.81
C ASP A 84 -2.50 -4.12 -31.93
N THR A 85 -2.97 -3.04 -32.55
CA THR A 85 -3.80 -2.00 -31.94
C THR A 85 -5.08 -2.55 -31.31
N LYS A 86 -5.71 -3.57 -31.92
CA LYS A 86 -6.89 -4.23 -31.35
C LYS A 86 -6.59 -4.95 -30.04
N GLN A 87 -5.45 -5.62 -29.96
CA GLN A 87 -5.04 -6.32 -28.74
C GLN A 87 -4.76 -5.31 -27.62
N ILE A 88 -4.07 -4.20 -27.94
CA ILE A 88 -3.85 -3.12 -26.97
C ILE A 88 -5.17 -2.56 -26.46
N TYR A 89 -6.13 -2.31 -27.34
CA TYR A 89 -7.45 -1.80 -26.95
C TYR A 89 -8.16 -2.77 -25.98
N TYR A 90 -8.16 -4.07 -26.30
CA TYR A 90 -8.75 -5.10 -25.44
C TYR A 90 -8.11 -5.14 -24.05
N GLU A 91 -6.78 -5.10 -23.97
CA GLU A 91 -6.06 -5.07 -22.68
C GLU A 91 -6.32 -3.79 -21.88
N VAL A 92 -6.41 -2.64 -22.55
CA VAL A 92 -6.72 -1.37 -21.90
C VAL A 92 -8.14 -1.37 -21.34
N ASP A 93 -9.13 -1.82 -22.10
CA ASP A 93 -10.53 -1.91 -21.66
C ASP A 93 -10.68 -2.83 -20.43
N ALA A 94 -10.03 -4.01 -20.46
CA ALA A 94 -10.02 -4.94 -19.34
C ALA A 94 -9.43 -4.33 -18.06
N ASN A 95 -8.38 -3.52 -18.18
CA ASN A 95 -7.69 -2.89 -17.05
C ASN A 95 -8.26 -1.52 -16.65
N LEU A 96 -9.16 -0.93 -17.45
CA LEU A 96 -9.75 0.39 -17.19
C LEU A 96 -10.51 0.41 -15.86
N LYS A 97 -11.19 -0.69 -15.52
CA LYS A 97 -11.87 -0.86 -14.22
C LYS A 97 -10.92 -0.71 -13.03
N VAL A 98 -9.69 -1.23 -13.14
CA VAL A 98 -8.66 -1.11 -12.09
C VAL A 98 -8.21 0.34 -11.95
N ILE A 99 -8.00 1.05 -13.07
CA ILE A 99 -7.63 2.47 -13.06
C ILE A 99 -8.74 3.32 -12.41
N LEU A 100 -10.00 3.10 -12.77
CA LEU A 100 -11.14 3.78 -12.16
C LEU A 100 -11.25 3.50 -10.66
N LEU A 101 -11.00 2.26 -10.25
CA LEU A 101 -10.96 1.89 -8.84
C LEU A 101 -9.83 2.61 -8.11
N LEU A 102 -8.62 2.68 -8.68
CA LEU A 102 -7.51 3.44 -8.09
C LEU A 102 -7.86 4.93 -7.93
N VAL A 103 -8.51 5.55 -8.92
CA VAL A 103 -8.99 6.94 -8.82
C VAL A 103 -10.04 7.09 -7.71
N PHE A 104 -11.00 6.17 -7.63
CA PHE A 104 -12.00 6.13 -6.57
C PHE A 104 -11.36 5.95 -5.19
N MET A 105 -10.38 5.04 -5.05
CA MET A 105 -9.62 4.85 -3.81
C MET A 105 -8.93 6.15 -3.41
N VAL A 106 -8.23 6.83 -4.32
CA VAL A 106 -7.54 8.09 -4.03
C VAL A 106 -8.52 9.16 -3.54
N ALA A 107 -9.67 9.30 -4.20
CA ALA A 107 -10.73 10.21 -3.76
C ALA A 107 -11.32 9.79 -2.40
N GLY A 108 -11.50 8.50 -2.18
CA GLY A 108 -11.98 7.91 -0.93
C GLY A 108 -11.06 8.22 0.25
N ILE A 109 -9.74 8.16 0.09
CA ILE A 109 -8.77 8.53 1.13
C ILE A 109 -8.98 9.97 1.58
N TYR A 110 -9.12 10.90 0.63
CA TYR A 110 -9.24 12.32 0.94
C TYR A 110 -10.45 12.59 1.84
N PHE A 111 -11.58 11.94 1.54
CA PHE A 111 -12.77 12.00 2.36
C PHE A 111 -12.62 11.26 3.70
N MET A 112 -12.05 10.06 3.67
CA MET A 112 -12.05 9.17 4.83
C MET A 112 -10.97 9.52 5.86
N LYS A 113 -9.88 10.20 5.49
CA LYS A 113 -8.76 10.50 6.38
C LYS A 113 -9.18 11.15 7.71
N ASP A 114 -10.01 12.18 7.65
CA ASP A 114 -10.44 12.91 8.84
C ASP A 114 -11.43 12.10 9.68
N PHE A 115 -12.31 11.34 9.02
CA PHE A 115 -13.23 10.40 9.66
C PHE A 115 -12.49 9.27 10.39
N LEU A 116 -11.44 8.72 9.76
CA LEU A 116 -10.56 7.69 10.35
C LEU A 116 -9.86 8.22 11.59
N LEU A 117 -9.24 9.38 11.48
CA LEU A 117 -8.51 10.01 12.57
C LEU A 117 -9.45 10.24 13.76
N PHE A 118 -10.68 10.70 13.50
CA PHE A 118 -11.71 10.88 14.52
C PHE A 118 -12.09 9.57 15.21
N ILE A 119 -12.38 8.50 14.46
CA ILE A 119 -12.76 7.19 15.03
C ILE A 119 -11.62 6.65 15.91
N PHE A 120 -10.39 6.60 15.39
CA PHE A 120 -9.28 6.00 16.13
C PHE A 120 -8.91 6.80 17.36
N THR A 121 -8.93 8.14 17.29
CA THR A 121 -8.72 9.01 18.46
C THR A 121 -9.81 8.77 19.52
N LYS A 122 -11.08 8.70 19.10
CA LYS A 122 -12.21 8.46 20.02
C LYS A 122 -12.15 7.07 20.66
N LEU A 123 -11.78 6.03 19.91
CA LEU A 123 -11.59 4.68 20.44
C LEU A 123 -10.50 4.65 21.51
N LEU A 124 -9.35 5.30 21.24
CA LEU A 124 -8.22 5.37 22.16
C LEU A 124 -8.56 6.08 23.48
N ILE A 125 -9.36 7.15 23.43
CA ILE A 125 -9.73 7.91 24.63
C ILE A 125 -10.88 7.26 25.41
N SER A 126 -11.86 6.69 24.69
CA SER A 126 -13.10 6.16 25.30
C SER A 126 -12.87 4.81 26.01
N ILE A 127 -12.01 3.95 25.48
CA ILE A 127 -11.89 2.56 25.95
C ILE A 127 -10.73 2.40 26.93
N LYS A 128 -11.07 2.10 28.19
CA LYS A 128 -10.09 1.91 29.27
C LYS A 128 -9.44 0.51 29.28
N ASN A 129 -10.07 -0.50 28.66
CA ASN A 129 -9.58 -1.88 28.68
C ASN A 129 -8.72 -2.18 27.45
N LYS A 130 -7.44 -2.53 27.67
CA LYS A 130 -6.47 -2.88 26.61
C LYS A 130 -7.00 -3.94 25.64
N ARG A 131 -7.67 -4.99 26.12
CA ARG A 131 -8.15 -6.09 25.26
C ARG A 131 -9.28 -5.62 24.33
N THR A 132 -10.26 -4.94 24.91
CA THR A 132 -11.40 -4.39 24.18
C THR A 132 -10.95 -3.32 23.19
N LEU A 133 -9.98 -2.49 23.59
CA LEU A 133 -9.38 -1.48 22.73
C LEU A 133 -8.71 -2.13 21.52
N SER A 134 -7.80 -3.11 21.74
CA SER A 134 -7.13 -3.82 20.65
C SER A 134 -8.13 -4.51 19.70
N LEU A 135 -9.17 -5.18 20.23
CA LEU A 135 -10.21 -5.82 19.41
C LEU A 135 -11.00 -4.82 18.55
N LEU A 136 -11.50 -3.74 19.16
CA LEU A 136 -12.25 -2.72 18.44
C LEU A 136 -11.38 -1.99 17.42
N PHE A 137 -10.08 -1.90 17.69
CA PHE A 137 -9.11 -1.33 16.78
C PHE A 137 -8.89 -2.20 15.54
N VAL A 138 -8.68 -3.52 15.72
CA VAL A 138 -8.61 -4.50 14.61
C VAL A 138 -9.88 -4.45 13.78
N PHE A 139 -11.05 -4.50 14.44
CA PHE A 139 -12.34 -4.50 13.76
C PHE A 139 -12.56 -3.22 12.96
N SER A 140 -12.31 -2.05 13.55
CA SER A 140 -12.46 -0.78 12.84
C SER A 140 -11.49 -0.64 11.68
N ALA A 141 -10.23 -1.09 11.84
CA ALA A 141 -9.25 -1.10 10.75
C ALA A 141 -9.64 -2.06 9.62
N ALA A 142 -10.16 -3.25 9.94
CA ALA A 142 -10.66 -4.20 8.96
C ALA A 142 -11.87 -3.67 8.20
N PHE A 143 -12.86 -3.14 8.91
CA PHE A 143 -14.06 -2.58 8.30
C PHE A 143 -13.74 -1.43 7.34
N LEU A 144 -12.82 -0.54 7.71
CA LEU A 144 -12.38 0.55 6.83
C LEU A 144 -11.55 0.06 5.64
N SER A 145 -10.63 -0.87 5.87
CA SER A 145 -9.78 -1.43 4.81
C SER A 145 -10.57 -2.25 3.80
N ALA A 146 -11.76 -2.75 4.17
CA ALA A 146 -12.69 -3.35 3.21
C ALA A 146 -13.16 -2.37 2.11
N PHE A 147 -12.94 -1.07 2.25
CA PHE A 147 -13.32 -0.06 1.26
C PHE A 147 -12.19 0.89 0.88
N LEU A 148 -11.02 0.74 1.49
CA LEU A 148 -9.87 1.62 1.33
C LEU A 148 -8.61 0.80 1.13
N ASP A 149 -7.67 1.35 0.36
CA ASP A 149 -6.37 0.70 0.16
C ASP A 149 -5.62 0.53 1.50
N ALA A 150 -5.01 -0.65 1.68
CA ALA A 150 -4.38 -1.06 2.92
C ALA A 150 -3.26 -0.09 3.36
N LEU A 151 -2.48 0.43 2.42
CA LEU A 151 -1.40 1.38 2.73
C LEU A 151 -1.94 2.69 3.31
N THR A 152 -3.15 3.07 2.92
CA THR A 152 -3.78 4.33 3.31
C THR A 152 -4.28 4.28 4.75
N VAL A 153 -4.95 3.18 5.12
CA VAL A 153 -5.37 2.94 6.49
C VAL A 153 -4.13 2.86 7.39
N MET A 154 -3.07 2.18 6.95
CA MET A 154 -1.80 2.13 7.69
C MET A 154 -1.15 3.50 7.88
N ALA A 155 -1.12 4.35 6.85
CA ALA A 155 -0.60 5.70 6.97
C ALA A 155 -1.37 6.52 8.00
N VAL A 156 -2.71 6.42 8.02
CA VAL A 156 -3.54 7.09 9.02
C VAL A 156 -3.28 6.55 10.43
N LEU A 157 -3.16 5.22 10.57
CA LEU A 157 -2.83 4.59 11.85
C LEU A 157 -1.48 5.07 12.41
N ILE A 158 -0.47 5.19 11.55
CA ILE A 158 0.85 5.76 11.90
C ILE A 158 0.70 7.22 12.31
N ALA A 159 -0.04 8.03 11.57
CA ALA A 159 -0.25 9.45 11.89
C ALA A 159 -0.92 9.61 13.27
N VAL A 160 -1.93 8.79 13.57
CA VAL A 160 -2.59 8.78 14.89
C VAL A 160 -1.58 8.36 15.97
N ALA A 161 -0.85 7.27 15.80
CA ALA A 161 0.12 6.80 16.78
C ALA A 161 1.25 7.81 17.03
N VAL A 162 1.75 8.47 15.99
CA VAL A 162 2.75 9.55 16.08
C VAL A 162 2.16 10.78 16.79
N GLY A 163 0.91 11.15 16.49
CA GLY A 163 0.21 12.21 17.20
C GLY A 163 0.12 11.94 18.71
N PHE A 164 -0.31 10.74 19.11
CA PHE A 164 -0.33 10.33 20.51
C PHE A 164 1.07 10.28 21.14
N TYR A 165 2.07 9.85 20.38
CA TYR A 165 3.46 9.86 20.83
C TYR A 165 3.93 11.25 21.21
N HIS A 166 3.70 12.24 20.34
CA HIS A 166 4.08 13.63 20.60
C HIS A 166 3.31 14.22 21.79
N VAL A 167 2.01 13.99 21.88
CA VAL A 167 1.20 14.48 23.02
C VAL A 167 1.71 13.90 24.33
N TYR A 168 1.95 12.59 24.40
CA TYR A 168 2.46 11.96 25.62
C TYR A 168 3.87 12.43 25.95
N LYS A 169 4.77 12.48 24.97
CA LYS A 169 6.15 12.96 25.16
C LYS A 169 6.17 14.38 25.73
N ASN A 170 5.39 15.30 25.14
CA ASN A 170 5.32 16.69 25.59
C ASN A 170 4.78 16.86 27.03
N VAL A 171 3.91 15.94 27.48
CA VAL A 171 3.41 15.93 28.86
C VAL A 171 4.44 15.31 29.80
N ALA A 172 5.04 14.18 29.42
CA ALA A 172 6.02 13.47 30.22
C ALA A 172 7.32 14.26 30.42
N GLU A 173 7.76 15.04 29.42
CA GLU A 173 8.93 15.93 29.52
C GLU A 173 8.80 17.00 30.62
N LYS A 174 7.57 17.32 31.04
CA LYS A 174 7.32 18.28 32.14
C LYS A 174 7.47 17.65 33.52
N GLU A 175 7.60 16.32 33.62
CA GLU A 175 7.83 15.63 34.89
C GLU A 175 9.32 15.59 35.25
N VAL A 176 9.62 15.84 36.53
CA VAL A 176 11.00 15.85 37.03
C VAL A 176 11.58 14.44 36.98
N GLY A 177 12.72 14.27 36.28
CA GLY A 177 13.38 12.98 36.12
C GLY A 177 12.95 12.17 34.90
N PHE A 178 12.24 12.78 33.95
CA PHE A 178 11.93 12.15 32.67
C PHE A 178 13.18 11.74 31.89
N SER A 179 13.17 10.52 31.37
CA SER A 179 14.12 10.02 30.38
C SER A 179 13.39 9.21 29.32
N GLU A 180 13.89 9.20 28.09
CA GLU A 180 13.30 8.38 27.01
C GLU A 180 13.43 6.87 27.24
N ASP A 181 14.26 6.47 28.20
CA ASP A 181 14.45 5.08 28.64
C ASP A 181 13.70 4.77 29.93
N SER A 182 12.92 5.71 30.45
CA SER A 182 12.05 5.46 31.60
C SER A 182 11.11 4.28 31.32
N ALA A 183 10.84 3.48 32.35
CA ALA A 183 10.03 2.28 32.24
C ALA A 183 8.62 2.59 31.70
N ASP A 184 8.02 3.69 32.15
CA ASP A 184 6.67 4.10 31.75
C ASP A 184 6.62 4.56 30.29
N PHE A 185 7.62 5.32 29.82
CA PHE A 185 7.69 5.71 28.42
C PHE A 185 7.97 4.51 27.50
N THR A 186 8.78 3.54 27.96
CA THR A 186 9.01 2.29 27.24
C THR A 186 7.74 1.44 27.15
N ILE A 187 6.95 1.36 28.22
CA ILE A 187 5.63 0.72 28.25
C ILE A 187 4.68 1.40 27.26
N PHE A 188 4.66 2.73 27.23
CA PHE A 188 3.84 3.50 26.30
C PHE A 188 4.25 3.29 24.83
N LYS A 189 5.56 3.32 24.52
CA LYS A 189 6.09 2.94 23.18
C LYS A 189 5.69 1.51 22.80
N GLY A 190 5.72 0.59 23.77
CA GLY A 190 5.23 -0.78 23.58
C GLY A 190 3.72 -0.85 23.29
N PHE A 191 2.92 -0.03 23.94
CA PHE A 191 1.48 0.08 23.68
C PHE A 191 1.18 0.58 22.26
N LEU A 192 1.83 1.66 21.81
CA LEU A 192 1.65 2.18 20.44
C LEU A 192 2.07 1.16 19.37
N ARG A 193 3.19 0.45 19.57
CA ARG A 193 3.61 -0.63 18.65
C ARG A 193 2.58 -1.76 18.59
N ASN A 194 2.07 -2.20 19.74
CA ASN A 194 1.02 -3.21 19.76
C ASN A 194 -0.23 -2.73 19.00
N LEU A 195 -0.64 -1.48 19.23
CA LEU A 195 -1.80 -0.89 18.57
C LEU A 195 -1.62 -0.85 17.04
N LEU A 196 -0.46 -0.39 16.56
CA LEU A 196 -0.12 -0.39 15.14
C LEU A 196 -0.12 -1.81 14.54
N MET A 197 0.40 -2.80 15.26
CA MET A 197 0.38 -4.19 14.79
C MET A 197 -1.04 -4.76 14.68
N HIS A 198 -1.92 -4.45 15.64
CA HIS A 198 -3.33 -4.84 15.56
C HIS A 198 -4.04 -4.13 14.41
N GLY A 199 -3.76 -2.84 14.23
CA GLY A 199 -4.24 -2.08 13.07
C GLY A 199 -3.79 -2.70 11.76
N ALA A 200 -2.50 -3.05 11.62
CA ALA A 200 -1.95 -3.70 10.42
C ALA A 200 -2.62 -5.05 10.11
N VAL A 201 -2.84 -5.88 11.12
CA VAL A 201 -3.57 -7.14 10.96
C VAL A 201 -5.01 -6.88 10.52
N GLY A 202 -5.70 -5.93 11.16
CA GLY A 202 -7.05 -5.55 10.76
C GLY A 202 -7.10 -5.07 9.31
N THR A 203 -6.20 -4.17 8.94
CA THR A 203 -6.09 -3.64 7.57
C THR A 203 -5.86 -4.74 6.55
N ALA A 204 -4.94 -5.67 6.79
CA ALA A 204 -4.70 -6.79 5.88
C ALA A 204 -5.92 -7.69 5.73
N LEU A 205 -6.61 -8.01 6.84
CA LEU A 205 -7.83 -8.82 6.82
C LEU A 205 -8.99 -8.12 6.10
N GLY A 206 -9.13 -6.81 6.28
CA GLY A 206 -10.16 -6.01 5.62
C GLY A 206 -9.89 -5.83 4.13
N GLY A 207 -8.65 -5.51 3.75
CA GLY A 207 -8.27 -5.21 2.36
C GLY A 207 -8.53 -6.37 1.40
N VAL A 208 -8.33 -7.61 1.87
CA VAL A 208 -8.62 -8.81 1.08
C VAL A 208 -10.11 -9.16 1.03
N SER A 209 -10.94 -8.64 1.93
CA SER A 209 -12.32 -9.11 2.11
C SER A 209 -13.30 -8.67 1.01
N THR A 210 -12.97 -7.64 0.22
CA THR A 210 -13.83 -7.10 -0.84
C THR A 210 -13.04 -6.88 -2.12
N THR A 211 -13.75 -6.71 -3.24
CA THR A 211 -13.13 -6.36 -4.53
C THR A 211 -12.52 -4.95 -4.56
N VAL A 212 -12.86 -4.11 -3.58
CA VAL A 212 -12.52 -2.67 -3.54
C VAL A 212 -11.30 -2.41 -2.66
N GLY A 213 -11.04 -3.23 -1.64
CA GLY A 213 -9.96 -2.99 -0.68
C GLY A 213 -8.57 -2.99 -1.33
N GLU A 214 -8.35 -3.89 -2.30
CA GLU A 214 -7.10 -3.97 -3.06
C GLU A 214 -7.38 -4.03 -4.57
N PRO A 215 -6.60 -3.31 -5.41
CA PRO A 215 -6.80 -3.32 -6.86
C PRO A 215 -6.64 -4.72 -7.48
N GLN A 216 -5.84 -5.57 -6.84
CA GLN A 216 -5.65 -6.97 -7.21
C GLN A 216 -6.94 -7.78 -7.09
N ASN A 217 -7.79 -7.47 -6.10
CA ASN A 217 -9.04 -8.20 -5.89
C ASN A 217 -10.04 -7.97 -7.02
N LEU A 218 -10.05 -6.77 -7.59
CA LEU A 218 -10.88 -6.46 -8.74
C LEU A 218 -10.44 -7.24 -9.99
N LEU A 219 -9.13 -7.43 -10.19
CA LEU A 219 -8.62 -8.28 -11.27
C LEU A 219 -9.08 -9.73 -11.08
N ILE A 220 -8.93 -10.28 -9.88
CA ILE A 220 -9.38 -11.65 -9.55
C ILE A 220 -10.89 -11.79 -9.82
N ALA A 221 -11.70 -10.86 -9.31
CA ALA A 221 -13.14 -10.87 -9.53
C ALA A 221 -13.50 -10.78 -11.01
N SER A 222 -12.78 -9.96 -11.78
CA SER A 222 -13.04 -9.81 -13.22
C SER A 222 -12.67 -11.05 -14.04
N VAL A 223 -11.60 -11.76 -13.67
CA VAL A 223 -11.17 -13.00 -14.34
C VAL A 223 -12.05 -14.19 -13.95
N ALA A 224 -12.51 -14.24 -12.70
CA ALA A 224 -13.41 -15.27 -12.19
C ALA A 224 -14.89 -15.01 -12.50
N ASP A 225 -15.21 -13.85 -13.09
CA ASP A 225 -16.57 -13.35 -13.33
C ASP A 225 -17.45 -13.31 -12.08
N TRP A 226 -16.84 -12.95 -10.94
CA TRP A 226 -17.53 -12.83 -9.65
C TRP A 226 -18.10 -11.43 -9.45
N SER A 227 -19.35 -11.37 -9.00
CA SER A 227 -19.97 -10.15 -8.48
C SER A 227 -19.34 -9.73 -7.14
N PHE A 228 -19.56 -8.48 -6.73
CA PHE A 228 -19.08 -7.98 -5.44
C PHE A 228 -19.52 -8.87 -4.26
N VAL A 229 -20.77 -9.34 -4.29
CA VAL A 229 -21.35 -10.14 -3.20
C VAL A 229 -20.78 -11.55 -3.21
N GLU A 230 -20.61 -12.17 -4.39
CA GLU A 230 -19.98 -13.50 -4.52
C GLU A 230 -18.53 -13.47 -4.03
N PHE A 231 -17.74 -12.50 -4.49
CA PHE A 231 -16.37 -12.31 -4.00
C PHE A 231 -16.35 -12.16 -2.47
N PHE A 232 -17.23 -11.32 -1.91
CA PHE A 232 -17.32 -11.16 -0.46
C PHE A 232 -17.69 -12.46 0.23
N GLN A 233 -18.64 -13.24 -0.28
CA GLN A 233 -19.06 -14.50 0.35
C GLN A 233 -17.93 -15.54 0.33
N ASP A 234 -17.29 -15.74 -0.81
CA ASP A 234 -16.22 -16.70 -0.98
C ASP A 234 -14.97 -16.33 -0.16
N VAL A 235 -14.63 -15.03 -0.11
CA VAL A 235 -13.46 -14.56 0.65
C VAL A 235 -13.78 -14.34 2.13
N SER A 236 -15.03 -14.02 2.50
CA SER A 236 -15.43 -13.83 3.91
C SER A 236 -15.28 -15.11 4.73
N LEU A 237 -15.38 -16.29 4.12
CA LEU A 237 -15.12 -17.56 4.80
C LEU A 237 -13.71 -17.58 5.42
N PHE A 238 -12.71 -17.11 4.67
CA PHE A 238 -11.34 -16.97 5.17
C PHE A 238 -11.25 -15.89 6.25
N PHE A 239 -11.92 -14.76 6.06
CA PHE A 239 -11.98 -13.69 7.06
C PHE A 239 -12.52 -14.18 8.41
N PHE A 240 -13.63 -14.91 8.41
CA PHE A 240 -14.23 -15.46 9.63
C PHE A 240 -13.35 -16.51 10.30
N GLN A 241 -12.66 -17.34 9.53
CA GLN A 241 -11.72 -18.32 10.07
C GLN A 241 -10.52 -17.65 10.75
N TYR A 242 -9.97 -16.59 10.15
CA TYR A 242 -8.90 -15.79 10.76
C TYR A 242 -9.37 -15.01 11.98
N LEU A 243 -10.56 -14.41 11.93
CA LEU A 243 -11.14 -13.71 13.08
C LEU A 243 -11.36 -14.68 14.24
N PHE A 244 -11.84 -15.89 13.95
CA PHE A 244 -12.00 -16.96 14.94
C PHE A 244 -10.65 -17.36 15.56
N VAL A 245 -9.60 -17.54 14.77
CA VAL A 245 -8.24 -17.81 15.28
C VAL A 245 -7.72 -16.64 16.12
N ALA A 246 -7.92 -15.39 15.68
CA ALA A 246 -7.51 -14.20 16.41
C ALA A 246 -8.21 -14.07 17.78
N ILE A 247 -9.52 -14.33 17.81
CA ILE A 247 -10.31 -14.37 19.05
C ILE A 247 -9.83 -15.51 19.96
N ASN A 248 -9.60 -16.70 19.42
CA ASN A 248 -9.09 -17.84 20.19
C ASN A 248 -7.68 -17.57 20.75
N LEU A 249 -6.80 -16.91 20.01
CA LEU A 249 -5.48 -16.47 20.47
C LEU A 249 -5.56 -15.38 21.56
N LEU A 250 -6.61 -14.57 21.57
CA LEU A 250 -6.87 -13.61 22.64
C LEU A 250 -7.41 -14.27 23.92
N PHE A 251 -8.18 -15.37 23.79
CA PHE A 251 -8.73 -16.15 24.91
C PHE A 251 -7.72 -17.14 25.50
N THR A 252 -6.96 -17.84 24.65
CA THR A 252 -5.87 -18.69 25.11
C THR A 252 -4.70 -17.81 25.53
N ARG A 253 -4.42 -17.80 26.82
CA ARG A 253 -3.38 -16.99 27.49
C ARG A 253 -1.93 -17.29 27.05
N LYS A 254 -1.71 -17.88 25.87
CA LYS A 254 -0.43 -18.20 25.23
C LYS A 254 -0.07 -17.15 24.17
N LEU A 255 -0.07 -15.89 24.59
CA LEU A 255 0.58 -14.81 23.86
C LEU A 255 2.12 -14.91 23.97
N SER A 256 2.75 -16.01 24.41
CA SER A 256 4.20 -16.05 24.66
C SER A 256 5.07 -15.86 23.41
N LEU A 257 4.55 -16.17 22.22
CA LEU A 257 5.25 -15.98 20.94
C LEU A 257 5.13 -14.55 20.38
N PHE A 258 4.04 -13.84 20.66
CA PHE A 258 3.89 -12.39 20.35
C PHE A 258 4.35 -11.49 21.53
N SER A 259 4.40 -12.03 22.74
CA SER A 259 4.81 -11.36 23.99
C SER A 259 6.31 -11.17 24.09
N ARG A 260 7.11 -11.82 23.23
CA ARG A 260 8.55 -11.55 23.16
C ARG A 260 8.83 -10.11 22.66
N TYR A 261 7.82 -9.44 22.06
CA TYR A 261 7.80 -8.00 21.75
C TYR A 261 6.79 -7.19 22.58
N SER A 262 6.03 -7.82 23.48
CA SER A 262 4.92 -7.19 24.22
C SER A 262 5.14 -7.31 25.73
N ILE A 263 6.05 -6.51 26.27
CA ILE A 263 6.08 -6.20 27.70
C ILE A 263 5.31 -4.89 27.87
N ALA A 264 4.09 -4.97 28.41
CA ALA A 264 3.43 -3.86 29.08
C ALA A 264 2.21 -4.35 29.84
N ARG A 265 2.32 -4.33 31.17
CA ARG A 265 1.24 -4.49 32.16
C ARG A 265 0.07 -3.54 31.85
N PRO A 266 -1.16 -3.83 32.34
CA PRO A 266 -2.30 -2.95 32.11
C PRO A 266 -1.99 -1.52 32.61
N ILE A 267 -2.05 -0.55 31.70
CA ILE A 267 -1.85 0.86 32.00
C ILE A 267 -3.07 1.32 32.82
N ARG A 268 -2.94 1.30 34.15
CA ARG A 268 -3.94 1.83 35.09
C ARG A 268 -3.95 3.37 35.14
N GLN A 269 -3.11 4.06 34.35
CA GLN A 269 -2.87 5.50 34.45
C GLN A 269 -3.37 6.35 33.27
N PHE A 270 -4.12 5.78 32.31
CA PHE A 270 -4.73 6.60 31.25
C PHE A 270 -5.73 7.69 31.75
N PRO A 271 -6.42 7.61 32.90
CA PRO A 271 -7.34 8.68 33.31
C PRO A 271 -6.67 9.86 34.04
N LEU A 272 -5.35 9.89 34.24
CA LEU A 272 -4.69 11.00 34.96
C LEU A 272 -4.22 12.14 34.05
N ILE A 273 -4.07 11.90 32.74
CA ILE A 273 -3.52 12.90 31.80
C ILE A 273 -4.62 13.87 31.30
N LEU A 274 -5.89 13.48 31.29
CA LEU A 274 -7.02 14.35 30.90
C LEU A 274 -7.73 15.01 32.08
N LYS A 275 -7.27 14.80 33.32
CA LYS A 275 -7.89 15.38 34.53
C LYS A 275 -7.12 16.59 35.08
N LYS A 276 -6.10 17.05 34.35
CA LYS A 276 -5.29 18.25 34.65
C LYS A 276 -5.35 19.23 33.48
N GLU A 277 -6.54 19.57 33.06
CA GLU A 277 -6.79 20.90 32.49
C GLU A 277 -7.76 21.60 33.46
N PRO A 278 -7.43 22.81 33.97
CA PRO A 278 -8.45 23.68 34.52
C PRO A 278 -9.41 24.16 33.42
#